data_AF-A0A8J3Z2R4-F1
#
_entry.id   AF-A0A8J3Z2R4-F1
#
_cell.length_a   1.000
_cell.length_b   1.000
_cell.length_c   1.000
_cell.angle_alpha   90.00
_cell.angle_beta   90.00
_cell.angle_gamma   90.00
#
_symmetry.space_group_name_H-M   'P 1'
#
loop_
_entity.id
_entity.type
_entity.pdbx_description
1 polymer ?
#
loop_
_entity_poly.entity_id
_entity_poly.type
_entity_poly.pdbx_seq_one_letter_code
_entity_poly.pdbx_strand_id
1 'polypeptide(L)'
;MSDDLTGLGARGFERMCQALASYALGPGIQVFGDGPDGGREASFHGRLSYPSSEGPWDGYGVLQAKYKDKATTTGHDTAWLLGRVKAEMDAWVDPNKRRVRDGRLPEYLIFATNVSLSAVPASGGKDRVDNLISSYLQRLPLKDWRIWDANQITTFLDCYPNVRRAFAALITPNELIATMHDRLTAPHQTRVTVEMPSKRIRPGQPGNEAAFQPAFDAAGGAERLGEALGEVDQTGPGLVQHFDGGPAGEPAVLCALIGHPVIAVAQSVWNDLCAAGANAPNGGVVGVGYPAAGQARLSYLGPDAETIDLVGGAWGRPSGGIRRGRLLRRPGLHPLWQPEIVFDSEASRDQDIWTNRTSKMDLRLCVATRIPLVADGLRVTESGRDRMLKALARTGVTGLVNRLAMRYGLDPTASWQETEEPEGHNDSRFAAYQMSIAGDAGRPALRSGLWLTLPDGLATEVSTVMDLRVDFDAIRPASSTAVIAADLRLGLSELIEFFSVAWHLTTMILPLSATEDPVEVPPAGAPRLELYIQNERPDASGDPRVLRTLDMIDLSAFGRTRRKQIRHLAVAATAPLGLPQSQVDTLARQAMVRIAEDFGFTGIPLTTSS
;
A
#
# COMPACT_ATOMS: atom_id res chain seq x y z
N MET A 1 17.41 19.28 24.68
CA MET A 1 18.88 19.15 24.53
C MET A 1 19.13 18.89 23.05
N SER A 2 20.16 19.49 22.44
CA SER A 2 20.50 19.16 21.04
C SER A 2 21.13 17.78 21.01
N ASP A 3 20.65 16.90 20.13
CA ASP A 3 21.26 15.58 19.94
C ASP A 3 22.68 15.73 19.35
N ASP A 4 23.62 14.89 19.77
CA ASP A 4 24.93 14.78 19.12
C ASP A 4 24.81 13.91 17.87
N LEU A 5 24.44 14.54 16.76
CA LEU A 5 24.29 13.89 15.46
C LEU A 5 25.64 13.49 14.84
N THR A 6 26.78 13.89 15.39
CA THR A 6 28.12 13.53 14.87
C THR A 6 28.53 12.10 15.23
N GLY A 7 27.94 11.52 16.29
CA GLY A 7 28.19 10.13 16.68
C GLY A 7 27.65 9.08 15.71
N LEU A 8 26.79 9.46 14.76
CA LEU A 8 26.19 8.56 13.76
C LEU A 8 27.14 8.19 12.61
N GLY A 9 28.13 9.04 12.34
CA GLY A 9 28.90 8.99 11.09
C GLY A 9 28.05 9.28 9.84
N ALA A 10 28.71 9.47 8.70
CA ALA A 10 28.03 9.87 7.45
C ALA A 10 26.91 8.90 7.03
N ARG A 11 27.19 7.59 7.06
CA ARG A 11 26.23 6.55 6.66
C ARG A 11 25.07 6.39 7.65
N GLY A 12 25.34 6.52 8.95
CA GLY A 12 24.29 6.48 9.96
C GLY A 12 23.36 7.69 9.86
N PHE A 13 23.94 8.87 9.60
CA PHE A 13 23.19 10.11 9.41
C PHE A 13 22.28 10.06 8.17
N GLU A 14 22.77 9.53 7.06
CA GLU A 14 21.97 9.34 5.84
C GLU A 14 20.77 8.41 6.09
N ARG A 15 21.01 7.23 6.67
CA ARG A 15 19.95 6.27 7.01
C ARG A 15 18.92 6.87 7.98
N MET A 16 19.36 7.69 8.93
CA MET A 16 18.46 8.40 9.83
C MET A 16 17.61 9.42 9.07
N CYS A 17 18.18 10.20 8.15
CA CYS A 17 17.43 11.15 7.32
C CYS A 17 16.39 10.44 6.43
N GLN A 18 16.72 9.28 5.87
CA GLN A 18 15.80 8.45 5.09
C GLN A 18 14.64 7.92 5.95
N ALA A 19 14.94 7.46 7.17
CA ALA A 19 13.92 7.02 8.12
C ALA A 19 13.01 8.20 8.50
N LEU A 20 13.58 9.35 8.88
CA LEU A 20 12.81 10.55 9.19
C LEU A 20 11.93 11.00 8.02
N ALA A 21 12.43 10.93 6.79
CA ALA A 21 11.64 11.21 5.60
C ALA A 21 10.47 10.24 5.42
N SER A 22 10.66 8.95 5.71
CA SER A 22 9.60 7.95 5.62
C SER A 22 8.44 8.27 6.58
N TYR A 23 8.77 8.76 7.78
CA TYR A 23 7.79 9.13 8.79
C TYR A 23 7.17 10.53 8.55
N ALA A 24 7.98 11.53 8.20
CA ALA A 24 7.53 12.91 8.05
C ALA A 24 6.83 13.18 6.71
N LEU A 25 7.22 12.48 5.64
CA LEU A 25 6.67 12.65 4.29
C LEU A 25 5.67 11.54 3.93
N GLY A 26 5.71 10.40 4.61
CA GLY A 26 4.80 9.27 4.41
C GLY A 26 5.27 8.27 3.34
N PRO A 27 4.41 7.31 2.96
CA PRO A 27 4.79 6.14 2.13
C PRO A 27 5.10 6.46 0.66
N GLY A 28 4.89 7.71 0.22
CA GLY A 28 5.17 8.15 -1.16
C GLY A 28 6.65 8.41 -1.45
N ILE A 29 7.55 8.13 -0.50
CA ILE A 29 8.99 8.30 -0.69
C ILE A 29 9.67 7.03 -1.21
N GLN A 30 10.64 7.23 -2.09
CA GLN A 30 11.57 6.22 -2.58
C GLN A 30 12.94 6.53 -2.00
N VAL A 31 13.47 5.62 -1.19
CA VAL A 31 14.79 5.72 -0.55
C VAL A 31 15.83 5.05 -1.46
N PHE A 32 16.97 5.71 -1.68
CA PHE A 32 18.06 5.17 -2.51
C PHE A 32 19.20 4.62 -1.63
N GLY A 33 19.87 3.57 -2.10
CA GLY A 33 21.04 2.98 -1.45
C GLY A 33 22.37 3.39 -2.08
N ASP A 34 23.47 2.81 -1.61
CA ASP A 34 24.83 3.09 -2.11
C ASP A 34 24.98 2.72 -3.60
N GLY A 35 25.05 3.72 -4.49
CA GLY A 35 25.20 3.54 -5.94
C GLY A 35 25.53 4.85 -6.68
N PRO A 36 25.92 4.82 -7.97
CA PRO A 36 26.22 5.99 -8.80
C PRO A 36 24.96 6.80 -9.18
N ASP A 37 24.03 6.98 -8.25
CA ASP A 37 22.64 7.38 -8.46
C ASP A 37 22.43 8.89 -8.47
N GLY A 38 23.40 9.60 -9.04
CA GLY A 38 23.24 11.01 -9.37
C GLY A 38 22.99 11.91 -8.16
N GLY A 39 23.36 11.49 -6.94
CA GLY A 39 23.30 12.30 -5.71
C GLY A 39 21.89 12.52 -5.18
N ARG A 40 21.12 11.46 -4.91
CA ARG A 40 19.80 11.54 -4.28
C ARG A 40 19.70 10.51 -3.18
N GLU A 41 19.34 10.94 -1.98
CA GLU A 41 19.26 10.09 -0.79
C GLU A 41 17.83 9.56 -0.60
N ALA A 42 16.82 10.37 -0.96
CA ALA A 42 15.45 9.94 -1.18
C ALA A 42 14.74 10.85 -2.21
N SER A 43 13.67 10.37 -2.85
CA SER A 43 12.80 11.19 -3.70
C SER A 43 11.34 10.82 -3.54
N PHE A 44 10.43 11.71 -3.93
CA PHE A 44 9.00 11.42 -3.98
C PHE A 44 8.41 11.95 -5.28
N HIS A 45 7.27 11.40 -5.71
CA HIS A 45 6.52 11.91 -6.83
C HIS A 45 5.02 11.82 -6.56
N GLY A 46 4.32 12.94 -6.72
CA GLY A 46 2.88 13.07 -6.45
C GLY A 46 2.60 13.87 -5.20
N ARG A 47 1.36 13.79 -4.69
CA ARG A 47 0.88 14.61 -3.59
C ARG A 47 1.27 14.05 -2.23
N LEU A 48 1.96 14.86 -1.42
CA LEU A 48 2.29 14.62 -0.03
C LEU A 48 1.60 15.65 0.87
N SER A 49 1.11 15.23 2.04
CA SER A 49 0.51 16.15 3.03
C SER A 49 1.55 17.01 3.77
N TYR A 50 2.71 17.23 3.16
CA TYR A 50 3.84 17.98 3.68
C TYR A 50 3.94 19.32 2.96
N PRO A 51 4.29 20.43 3.64
CA PRO A 51 4.50 20.58 5.09
C PRO A 51 3.20 20.55 5.91
N SER A 52 2.04 20.65 5.28
CA SER A 52 0.73 20.55 5.94
C SER A 52 -0.35 20.07 4.96
N SER A 53 -1.49 19.61 5.48
CA SER A 53 -2.64 19.18 4.66
C SER A 53 -3.29 20.30 3.84
N GLU A 54 -3.21 21.54 4.33
CA GLU A 54 -3.76 22.75 3.68
C GLU A 54 -2.84 23.29 2.56
N GLY A 55 -1.55 22.97 2.62
CA GLY A 55 -0.56 23.36 1.60
C GLY A 55 0.34 22.18 1.22
N PRO A 56 -0.22 21.13 0.59
CA PRO A 56 0.51 19.91 0.27
C PRO A 56 1.47 20.14 -0.90
N TRP A 57 2.65 19.55 -0.82
CA TRP A 57 3.54 19.41 -1.96
C TRP A 57 2.96 18.41 -2.96
N ASP A 58 2.86 18.79 -4.22
CA ASP A 58 2.39 17.95 -5.31
C ASP A 58 3.30 18.10 -6.54
N GLY A 59 4.06 17.04 -6.82
CA GLY A 59 5.07 17.00 -7.89
C GLY A 59 6.28 16.15 -7.51
N TYR A 60 7.39 16.29 -8.25
CA TYR A 60 8.62 15.55 -7.97
C TYR A 60 9.51 16.29 -6.97
N GLY A 61 9.89 15.63 -5.88
CA GLY A 61 10.80 16.20 -4.88
C GLY A 61 11.96 15.29 -4.53
N VAL A 62 13.05 15.91 -4.07
CA VAL A 62 14.30 15.22 -3.72
C VAL A 62 14.75 15.65 -2.32
N LEU A 63 15.13 14.67 -1.51
CA LEU A 63 15.84 14.89 -0.26
C LEU A 63 17.32 14.61 -0.46
N GLN A 64 18.15 15.52 0.04
CA GLN A 64 19.58 15.32 0.15
C GLN A 64 20.11 15.46 1.57
N ALA A 65 20.94 14.51 2.00
CA ALA A 65 21.58 14.53 3.30
C ALA A 65 23.04 14.98 3.17
N LYS A 66 23.42 16.05 3.88
CA LYS A 66 24.79 16.59 3.91
C LYS A 66 25.34 16.52 5.32
N TYR A 67 26.25 15.58 5.52
CA TYR A 67 26.90 15.32 6.79
C TYR A 67 28.29 15.97 6.89
N LYS A 68 28.61 16.56 8.05
CA LYS A 68 29.92 17.13 8.39
C LYS A 68 30.51 16.39 9.59
N ASP A 69 31.67 15.72 9.40
CA ASP A 69 32.34 14.93 10.45
C ASP A 69 32.72 15.74 11.71
N LYS A 70 33.08 17.01 11.52
CA LYS A 70 33.49 17.92 12.61
C LYS A 70 32.64 19.19 12.58
N ALA A 71 31.37 19.05 12.97
CA ALA A 71 30.49 20.19 13.19
C ALA A 71 30.87 20.88 14.52
N THR A 72 31.08 22.19 14.48
CA THR A 72 31.54 23.02 15.61
C THR A 72 30.55 24.13 15.97
N THR A 73 29.39 24.18 15.29
CA THR A 73 28.35 25.22 15.42
C THR A 73 28.86 26.64 15.17
N THR A 74 29.86 26.80 14.29
CA THR A 74 30.46 28.10 13.95
C THR A 74 29.99 28.60 12.57
N GLY A 75 30.24 29.88 12.26
CA GLY A 75 29.99 30.43 10.92
C GLY A 75 30.70 29.69 9.78
N HIS A 76 31.80 28.98 10.07
CA HIS A 76 32.49 28.11 9.12
C HIS A 76 31.67 26.86 8.73
N ASP A 77 30.77 26.39 9.59
CA ASP A 77 29.89 25.27 9.28
C ASP A 77 28.78 25.69 8.31
N THR A 78 28.24 26.89 8.50
CA THR A 78 27.28 27.50 7.56
C THR A 78 27.92 27.73 6.20
N ALA A 79 29.15 28.26 6.14
CA ALA A 79 29.88 28.44 4.88
C ALA A 79 30.14 27.11 4.15
N TRP A 80 30.49 26.05 4.90
CA TRP A 80 30.65 24.71 4.35
C TRP A 80 29.33 24.18 3.74
N LEU A 81 28.20 24.33 4.45
CA LEU A 81 26.89 23.88 3.97
C LEU A 81 26.49 24.64 2.70
N LEU A 82 26.67 25.96 2.68
CA LEU A 82 26.41 26.79 1.50
C LEU A 82 27.22 26.31 0.28
N GLY A 83 28.48 25.94 0.47
CA GLY A 83 29.31 25.34 -0.59
C GLY A 83 28.75 24.01 -1.11
N ARG A 84 28.23 23.15 -0.22
CA ARG A 84 27.61 21.86 -0.61
C ARG A 84 26.28 22.06 -1.33
N VAL A 85 25.41 22.93 -0.81
CA VAL A 85 24.15 23.29 -1.46
C VAL A 85 24.43 23.87 -2.84
N LYS A 86 25.36 24.83 -2.96
CA LYS A 86 25.74 25.41 -4.25
C LYS A 86 26.22 24.36 -5.25
N ALA A 87 27.09 23.44 -4.83
CA ALA A 87 27.60 22.38 -5.70
C ALA A 87 26.49 21.48 -6.24
N GLU A 88 25.48 21.17 -5.42
CA GLU A 88 24.32 20.39 -5.84
C GLU A 88 23.44 21.18 -6.79
N MET A 89 23.11 22.43 -6.46
CA MET A 89 22.32 23.29 -7.33
C MET A 89 23.00 23.48 -8.69
N ASP A 90 24.32 23.70 -8.72
CA ASP A 90 25.09 23.79 -9.97
C ASP A 90 25.03 22.47 -10.78
N ALA A 91 25.07 21.32 -10.12
CA ALA A 91 24.91 20.02 -10.78
C ALA A 91 23.50 19.78 -11.35
N TRP A 92 22.47 20.41 -10.78
CA TRP A 92 21.09 20.35 -11.29
C TRP A 92 20.85 21.27 -12.49
N VAL A 93 21.74 22.22 -12.77
CA VAL A 93 21.63 23.10 -13.95
C VAL A 93 22.65 22.77 -15.05
N ASP A 94 23.64 21.92 -14.77
CA ASP A 94 24.64 21.52 -15.77
C ASP A 94 24.03 20.53 -16.79
N PRO A 95 23.86 20.93 -18.07
CA PRO A 95 23.23 20.09 -19.10
C PRO A 95 24.01 18.81 -19.41
N ASN A 96 25.29 18.74 -19.01
CA ASN A 96 26.13 17.56 -19.21
C ASN A 96 25.90 16.47 -18.15
N LYS A 97 25.21 16.80 -17.04
CA LYS A 97 24.93 15.81 -15.99
C LYS A 97 23.77 14.92 -16.41
N ARG A 98 23.93 13.61 -16.15
CA ARG A 98 22.90 12.59 -16.39
C ARG A 98 21.54 12.98 -15.79
N ARG A 99 21.54 13.56 -14.59
CA ARG A 99 20.32 14.05 -13.89
C ARG A 99 19.54 15.13 -14.65
N VAL A 100 20.19 15.89 -15.53
CA VAL A 100 19.56 16.91 -16.37
C VAL A 100 19.15 16.33 -17.73
N ARG A 101 20.00 15.48 -18.32
CA ARG A 101 19.72 14.77 -19.59
C ARG A 101 18.51 13.85 -19.51
N ASP A 102 18.30 13.22 -18.35
CA ASP A 102 17.17 12.31 -18.10
C ASP A 102 15.86 13.09 -17.80
N GLY A 103 15.88 14.43 -17.84
CA GLY A 103 14.70 15.31 -17.83
C GLY A 103 13.98 15.44 -16.49
N ARG A 104 14.50 14.87 -15.40
CA ARG A 104 13.79 14.76 -14.12
C ARG A 104 14.32 15.75 -13.07
N LEU A 105 14.06 17.04 -13.29
CA LEU A 105 14.42 18.14 -12.38
C LEU A 105 13.46 18.25 -11.19
N PRO A 106 13.93 18.57 -9.97
CA PRO A 106 13.11 18.64 -8.77
C PRO A 106 12.24 19.89 -8.80
N GLU A 107 10.97 19.70 -8.46
CA GLU A 107 10.03 20.76 -8.14
C GLU A 107 10.07 21.10 -6.65
N TYR A 108 10.49 20.15 -5.80
CA TYR A 108 10.65 20.34 -4.37
C TYR A 108 11.99 19.82 -3.86
N LEU A 109 12.59 20.51 -2.90
CA LEU A 109 13.89 20.11 -2.32
C LEU A 109 13.87 20.07 -0.80
N ILE A 110 14.50 19.06 -0.22
CA ILE A 110 14.80 19.00 1.22
C ILE A 110 16.30 18.83 1.38
N PHE A 111 16.96 19.76 2.08
CA PHE A 111 18.34 19.60 2.50
C PHE A 111 18.39 19.27 3.99
N ALA A 112 18.87 18.07 4.33
CA ALA A 112 19.06 17.63 5.70
C ALA A 112 20.54 17.70 6.09
N THR A 113 20.87 18.22 7.27
CA THR A 113 22.27 18.35 7.71
C THR A 113 22.40 18.30 9.23
N ASN A 114 23.54 17.75 9.71
CA ASN A 114 23.90 17.72 11.12
C ASN A 114 24.47 19.07 11.63
N VAL A 115 24.54 20.09 10.78
CA VAL A 115 24.95 21.44 11.16
C VAL A 115 23.74 22.22 11.71
N SER A 116 23.89 22.85 12.88
CA SER A 116 22.89 23.80 13.39
C SER A 116 23.01 25.14 12.66
N LEU A 117 21.90 25.65 12.13
CA LEU A 117 21.88 26.96 11.47
C LEU A 117 21.29 28.02 12.40
N SER A 118 21.92 29.20 12.46
CA SER A 118 21.41 30.30 13.28
C SER A 118 20.11 30.87 12.70
N ALA A 119 19.15 31.15 13.58
CA ALA A 119 17.84 31.71 13.24
C ALA A 119 17.79 33.25 13.34
N VAL A 120 18.93 33.94 13.17
CA VAL A 120 18.98 35.41 13.22
C VAL A 120 18.24 35.95 11.99
N PRO A 121 17.17 36.75 12.14
CA PRO A 121 16.45 37.30 11.00
C PRO A 121 17.34 38.11 10.06
N ALA A 122 17.10 37.98 8.75
CA ALA A 122 17.80 38.61 7.62
C ALA A 122 19.28 38.24 7.42
N SER A 123 19.93 37.56 8.35
CA SER A 123 21.39 37.30 8.29
C SER A 123 21.83 35.93 8.78
N GLY A 124 20.90 35.14 9.33
CA GLY A 124 21.11 33.81 9.87
C GLY A 124 21.45 32.77 8.82
N GLY A 125 21.93 31.61 9.28
CA GLY A 125 22.34 30.53 8.38
C GLY A 125 21.21 30.00 7.50
N LYS A 126 19.95 30.02 8.00
CA LYS A 126 18.75 29.60 7.24
C LYS A 126 18.48 30.56 6.07
N ASP A 127 18.38 31.85 6.36
CA ASP A 127 18.13 32.89 5.35
C ASP A 127 19.22 32.92 4.25
N ARG A 128 20.48 32.65 4.61
CA ARG A 128 21.57 32.57 3.62
C ARG A 128 21.41 31.39 2.66
N VAL A 129 20.95 30.24 3.15
CA VAL A 129 20.69 29.07 2.31
C VAL A 129 19.44 29.30 1.47
N ASP A 130 18.39 29.91 2.04
CA ASP A 130 17.16 30.25 1.30
C ASP A 130 17.43 31.25 0.17
N ASN A 131 18.24 32.29 0.44
CA ASN A 131 18.66 33.25 -0.59
C ASN A 131 19.50 32.60 -1.68
N LEU A 132 20.39 31.66 -1.31
CA LEU A 132 21.18 30.90 -2.28
C LEU A 132 20.27 30.07 -3.19
N ILE A 133 19.34 29.29 -2.64
CA ILE A 133 18.42 28.45 -3.43
C ILE A 133 17.49 29.32 -4.29
N SER A 134 17.00 30.43 -3.74
CA SER A 134 16.14 31.39 -4.45
C SER A 134 16.79 31.94 -5.73
N SER A 135 18.12 32.11 -5.73
CA SER A 135 18.85 32.58 -6.92
C SER A 135 18.80 31.61 -8.12
N TYR A 136 18.42 30.35 -7.90
CA TYR A 136 18.30 29.33 -8.95
C TYR A 136 16.86 29.13 -9.47
N LEU A 137 15.86 29.84 -8.93
CA LEU A 137 14.45 29.66 -9.31
C LEU A 137 14.15 29.96 -10.78
N GLN A 138 14.94 30.84 -11.43
CA GLN A 138 14.78 31.08 -12.88
C GLN A 138 15.36 29.97 -13.76
N ARG A 139 16.17 29.07 -13.18
CA ARG A 139 16.91 28.03 -13.89
C ARG A 139 16.42 26.62 -13.59
N LEU A 140 15.60 26.46 -12.54
CA LEU A 140 15.03 25.19 -12.09
C LEU A 140 13.53 25.35 -11.83
N PRO A 141 12.70 24.31 -12.08
CA PRO A 141 11.25 24.36 -11.88
C PRO A 141 10.84 24.23 -10.40
N LEU A 142 11.60 24.84 -9.48
CA LEU A 142 11.39 24.72 -8.04
C LEU A 142 10.18 25.53 -7.58
N LYS A 143 9.26 24.84 -6.89
CA LYS A 143 8.04 25.39 -6.30
C LYS A 143 8.23 25.72 -4.81
N ASP A 144 8.93 24.86 -4.08
CA ASP A 144 9.20 25.05 -2.64
C ASP A 144 10.42 24.23 -2.17
N TRP A 145 11.03 24.60 -1.04
CA TRP A 145 12.14 23.84 -0.44
C TRP A 145 12.14 23.92 1.09
N ARG A 146 12.74 22.94 1.76
CA ARG A 146 12.89 22.90 3.22
C ARG A 146 14.31 22.55 3.63
N ILE A 147 14.73 23.07 4.77
CA ILE A 147 16.03 22.80 5.36
C ILE A 147 15.79 22.10 6.71
N TRP A 148 16.26 20.86 6.82
CA TRP A 148 16.29 20.11 8.06
C TRP A 148 17.68 20.26 8.67
N ASP A 149 17.89 21.37 9.39
CA ASP A 149 19.11 21.57 10.17
C ASP A 149 19.10 20.70 11.44
N ALA A 150 20.21 20.67 12.18
CA ALA A 150 20.33 19.80 13.36
C ALA A 150 19.19 20.01 14.39
N ASN A 151 18.70 21.25 14.55
CA ASN A 151 17.58 21.56 15.44
C ASN A 151 16.25 20.97 14.93
N GLN A 152 15.98 21.12 13.63
CA GLN A 152 14.78 20.54 13.02
C GLN A 152 14.82 19.01 13.05
N ILE A 153 15.99 18.40 12.82
CA ILE A 153 16.19 16.95 12.91
C ILE A 153 15.96 16.47 14.35
N THR A 154 16.52 17.16 15.35
CA THR A 154 16.29 16.84 16.77
C THR A 154 14.79 16.88 17.10
N THR A 155 14.07 17.90 16.60
CA THR A 155 12.62 18.01 16.78
C THR A 155 11.87 16.83 16.15
N PHE A 156 12.27 16.40 14.95
CA PHE A 156 11.67 15.21 14.34
C PHE A 156 11.98 13.92 15.11
N LEU A 157 13.19 13.78 15.67
CA LEU A 157 13.55 12.63 16.50
C LEU A 157 12.73 12.58 17.80
N ASP A 158 12.42 13.73 18.38
CA ASP A 158 11.51 13.83 19.54
C ASP A 158 10.07 13.45 19.16
N CYS A 159 9.57 13.85 17.99
CA CYS A 159 8.25 13.47 17.49
C CYS A 159 8.16 11.99 17.07
N TYR A 160 9.28 11.39 16.65
CA TYR A 160 9.35 10.01 16.15
C TYR A 160 10.34 9.18 16.98
N PRO A 161 10.02 8.85 18.25
CA PRO A 161 10.94 8.18 19.16
C PRO A 161 11.37 6.78 18.68
N ASN A 162 10.56 6.14 17.84
CA ASN A 162 10.93 4.86 17.22
C ASN A 162 12.12 4.99 16.26
N VAL A 163 12.24 6.12 15.54
CA VAL A 163 13.39 6.39 14.70
C VAL A 163 14.62 6.64 15.57
N ARG A 164 14.49 7.45 16.64
CA ARG A 164 15.60 7.70 17.58
C ARG A 164 16.17 6.39 18.16
N ARG A 165 15.30 5.48 18.64
CA ARG A 165 15.68 4.19 19.24
C ARG A 165 16.36 3.22 18.26
N ALA A 166 16.14 3.37 16.95
CA ALA A 166 16.76 2.52 15.95
C ALA A 166 18.26 2.81 15.76
N PHE A 167 18.77 3.94 16.26
CA PHE A 167 20.18 4.31 16.17
C PHE A 167 20.80 4.38 17.55
N ALA A 168 21.64 3.40 17.90
CA ALA A 168 22.27 3.28 19.22
C ALA A 168 23.05 4.54 19.65
N ALA A 169 23.63 5.28 18.70
CA ALA A 169 24.35 6.53 18.96
C ALA A 169 23.45 7.69 19.43
N LEU A 170 22.12 7.57 19.28
CA LEU A 170 21.14 8.58 19.70
C LEU A 170 20.43 8.22 21.01
N ILE A 171 20.75 7.06 21.61
CA ILE A 171 20.20 6.67 22.91
C ILE A 171 20.89 7.52 23.99
N THR A 172 20.15 8.42 24.61
CA THR A 172 20.72 9.30 25.63
C THR A 172 20.83 8.58 26.99
N PRO A 173 21.80 8.95 27.85
CA PRO A 173 21.86 8.44 29.22
C PRO A 173 20.56 8.67 30.01
N ASN A 174 19.87 9.78 29.75
CA ASN A 174 18.57 10.07 30.37
C ASN A 174 17.47 9.10 29.91
N GLU A 175 17.45 8.66 28.65
CA GLU A 175 16.51 7.64 28.18
C GLU A 175 16.81 6.26 28.79
N LEU A 176 18.09 5.91 28.98
CA LEU A 176 18.50 4.71 29.68
C LEU A 176 18.04 4.76 31.15
N ILE A 177 18.24 5.89 31.83
CA ILE A 177 17.82 6.12 33.22
C ILE A 177 16.29 6.09 33.33
N ALA A 178 15.56 6.72 32.42
CA ALA A 178 14.09 6.67 32.40
C ALA A 178 13.58 5.23 32.20
N THR A 179 14.14 4.50 31.24
CA THR A 179 13.79 3.09 30.99
C THR A 179 14.14 2.19 32.19
N MET A 180 15.28 2.45 32.85
CA MET A 180 15.67 1.74 34.07
C MET A 180 14.78 2.11 35.25
N HIS A 181 14.44 3.38 35.41
CA HIS A 181 13.51 3.87 36.44
C HIS A 181 12.15 3.21 36.27
N ASP A 182 11.60 3.17 35.06
CA ASP A 182 10.31 2.53 34.76
C ASP A 182 10.34 1.02 35.04
N ARG A 183 11.48 0.36 34.79
CA ARG A 183 11.67 -1.06 35.15
C ARG A 183 11.88 -1.30 36.64
N LEU A 184 12.45 -0.33 37.37
CA LEU A 184 12.76 -0.43 38.80
C LEU A 184 11.60 0.05 39.69
N THR A 185 10.71 0.90 39.18
CA THR A 185 9.51 1.40 39.89
C THR A 185 8.24 0.63 39.54
N ALA A 186 8.33 -0.42 38.73
CA ALA A 186 7.27 -1.42 38.61
C ALA A 186 6.92 -1.98 40.01
N PRO A 187 5.68 -1.80 40.51
CA PRO A 187 5.39 -1.97 41.93
C PRO A 187 5.50 -3.42 42.41
N HIS A 188 6.10 -3.60 43.60
CA HIS A 188 5.98 -4.82 44.39
C HIS A 188 4.56 -4.92 44.99
N GLN A 189 3.93 -6.08 44.81
CA GLN A 189 2.64 -6.41 45.43
C GLN A 189 2.75 -6.34 46.95
N THR A 190 2.20 -5.28 47.54
CA THR A 190 1.89 -5.25 48.96
C THR A 190 0.38 -5.34 49.09
N ARG A 191 -0.12 -6.44 49.67
CA ARG A 191 -1.54 -6.63 49.96
C ARG A 191 -1.96 -5.61 51.02
N VAL A 192 -2.73 -4.61 50.60
CA VAL A 192 -3.60 -3.83 51.48
C VAL A 192 -5.02 -4.20 51.09
N THR A 193 -5.73 -4.89 51.99
CA THR A 193 -7.15 -5.18 51.82
C THR A 193 -7.93 -3.91 52.18
N VAL A 194 -8.34 -3.17 51.16
CA VAL A 194 -9.38 -2.14 51.29
C VAL A 194 -10.64 -2.75 50.70
N GLU A 195 -11.64 -3.04 51.54
CA GLU A 195 -12.98 -3.36 51.06
C GLU A 195 -13.60 -2.09 50.45
N MET A 196 -13.49 -1.97 49.13
CA MET A 196 -14.27 -1.04 48.33
C MET A 196 -15.59 -1.74 47.92
N PRO A 197 -16.75 -1.06 48.02
CA PRO A 197 -18.01 -1.63 47.56
C PRO A 197 -17.94 -1.94 46.06
N SER A 198 -18.52 -3.09 45.69
CA SER A 198 -18.48 -3.72 44.38
C SER A 198 -18.82 -2.78 43.22
N LYS A 199 -17.80 -2.17 42.60
CA LYS A 199 -17.81 -1.86 41.18
C LYS A 199 -17.00 -2.96 40.49
N ARG A 200 -17.72 -3.81 39.74
CA ARG A 200 -17.18 -4.99 39.03
C ARG A 200 -16.17 -4.60 37.93
N ILE A 201 -16.19 -3.34 37.50
CA ILE A 201 -15.17 -2.72 36.65
C ILE A 201 -14.10 -2.10 37.53
N ARG A 202 -12.85 -2.55 37.38
CA ARG A 202 -11.73 -1.94 38.06
C ARG A 202 -11.30 -0.66 37.34
N PRO A 203 -11.06 0.44 38.06
CA PRO A 203 -10.64 1.70 37.45
C PRO A 203 -9.30 1.50 36.73
N GLY A 204 -9.26 1.82 35.44
CA GLY A 204 -8.03 2.10 34.69
C GLY A 204 -7.89 3.61 34.52
N GLN A 205 -7.59 4.09 33.30
CA GLN A 205 -7.67 5.53 33.00
C GLN A 205 -9.05 6.11 33.41
N PRO A 206 -9.12 7.26 34.10
CA PRO A 206 -10.39 7.81 34.60
C PRO A 206 -11.43 8.04 33.51
N GLY A 207 -12.70 7.67 33.76
CA GLY A 207 -13.83 7.95 32.86
C GLY A 207 -14.34 6.76 32.03
N ASN A 208 -13.66 5.62 32.07
CA ASN A 208 -14.05 4.43 31.30
C ASN A 208 -15.20 3.63 31.93
N GLU A 209 -15.50 3.80 33.23
CA GLU A 209 -16.58 3.03 33.88
C GLU A 209 -17.95 3.32 33.25
N ALA A 210 -18.18 4.55 32.79
CA ALA A 210 -19.43 4.93 32.14
C ALA A 210 -19.68 4.21 30.81
N ALA A 211 -18.61 3.81 30.11
CA ALA A 211 -18.70 3.09 28.83
C ALA A 211 -18.74 1.56 29.03
N PHE A 212 -17.96 1.03 29.97
CA PHE A 212 -17.85 -0.42 30.19
C PHE A 212 -19.01 -0.98 31.02
N GLN A 213 -19.59 -0.23 31.97
CA GLN A 213 -20.63 -0.74 32.88
C GLN A 213 -21.90 -1.18 32.14
N PRO A 214 -22.45 -0.39 31.20
CA PRO A 214 -23.62 -0.84 30.44
C PRO A 214 -23.35 -2.09 29.60
N ALA A 215 -22.14 -2.24 29.05
CA ALA A 215 -21.77 -3.41 28.25
C ALA A 215 -21.56 -4.65 29.13
N PHE A 216 -20.96 -4.49 30.31
CA PHE A 216 -20.84 -5.54 31.31
C PHE A 216 -22.21 -6.08 31.72
N ASP A 217 -23.15 -5.19 32.05
CA ASP A 217 -24.50 -5.58 32.45
C ASP A 217 -25.27 -6.23 31.30
N ALA A 218 -25.18 -5.67 30.08
CA ALA A 218 -25.82 -6.22 28.89
C ALA A 218 -25.27 -7.60 28.48
N ALA A 219 -24.01 -7.89 28.79
CA ALA A 219 -23.38 -9.18 28.56
C ALA A 219 -23.72 -10.23 29.64
N GLY A 220 -24.56 -9.92 30.63
CA GLY A 220 -24.96 -10.86 31.70
C GLY A 220 -24.20 -10.67 33.01
N GLY A 221 -23.44 -9.58 33.15
CA GLY A 221 -22.80 -9.17 34.39
C GLY A 221 -21.92 -10.25 35.02
N ALA A 222 -21.87 -10.32 36.36
CA ALA A 222 -21.01 -11.28 37.06
C ALA A 222 -21.44 -12.75 36.90
N GLU A 223 -22.70 -13.02 36.55
CA GLU A 223 -23.13 -14.40 36.31
C GLU A 223 -22.46 -14.99 35.07
N ARG A 224 -22.13 -14.16 34.08
CA ARG A 224 -21.44 -14.57 32.85
C ARG A 224 -19.96 -14.18 32.82
N LEU A 225 -19.65 -12.91 33.05
CA LEU A 225 -18.30 -12.40 32.91
C LEU A 225 -17.47 -12.64 34.16
N GLY A 226 -18.10 -12.68 35.34
CA GLY A 226 -17.41 -12.83 36.62
C GLY A 226 -16.65 -11.59 37.05
N GLU A 227 -15.50 -11.79 37.68
CA GLU A 227 -14.68 -10.73 38.26
C GLU A 227 -13.58 -10.26 37.30
N ALA A 228 -13.31 -8.95 37.32
CA ALA A 228 -12.25 -8.36 36.53
C ALA A 228 -10.87 -8.85 37.02
N LEU A 229 -10.07 -9.35 36.09
CA LEU A 229 -8.70 -9.84 36.35
C LEU A 229 -7.67 -8.71 36.45
N GLY A 230 -7.98 -7.54 35.89
CA GLY A 230 -7.09 -6.38 35.84
C GLY A 230 -7.84 -5.06 35.64
N GLU A 231 -7.06 -3.98 35.58
CA GLU A 231 -7.56 -2.65 35.21
C GLU A 231 -7.86 -2.59 33.70
N VAL A 232 -8.58 -1.54 33.29
CA VAL A 232 -8.76 -1.25 31.85
C VAL A 232 -7.41 -0.80 31.27
N ASP A 233 -6.90 -1.54 30.29
CA ASP A 233 -5.63 -1.24 29.63
C ASP A 233 -5.82 -0.92 28.13
N GLN A 234 -4.81 -0.27 27.55
CA GLN A 234 -4.81 0.05 26.13
C GLN A 234 -4.10 -1.07 25.35
N THR A 235 -4.84 -1.72 24.45
CA THR A 235 -4.30 -2.72 23.52
C THR A 235 -4.51 -2.24 22.08
N GLY A 236 -3.45 -1.85 21.38
CA GLY A 236 -3.60 -1.30 20.01
C GLY A 236 -4.44 0.00 19.98
N PRO A 237 -5.42 0.14 19.07
CA PRO A 237 -6.20 1.38 18.94
C PRO A 237 -7.33 1.54 19.97
N GLY A 238 -7.58 0.54 20.81
CA GLY A 238 -8.71 0.51 21.74
C GLY A 238 -8.33 0.16 23.18
N LEU A 239 -9.35 0.07 24.03
CA LEU A 239 -9.23 -0.28 25.44
C LEU A 239 -9.86 -1.65 25.70
N VAL A 240 -9.28 -2.41 26.62
CA VAL A 240 -9.78 -3.74 26.99
C VAL A 240 -9.82 -3.96 28.49
N GLN A 241 -10.66 -4.88 28.94
CA GLN A 241 -10.64 -5.40 30.30
C GLN A 241 -10.97 -6.90 30.30
N HIS A 242 -10.15 -7.68 30.99
CA HIS A 242 -10.27 -9.13 31.08
C HIS A 242 -11.05 -9.56 32.33
N PHE A 243 -11.82 -10.64 32.19
CA PHE A 243 -12.64 -11.23 33.26
C PHE A 243 -12.47 -12.75 33.33
N ASP A 244 -12.67 -13.32 34.51
CA ASP A 244 -12.44 -14.74 34.80
C ASP A 244 -13.53 -15.69 34.29
N GLY A 245 -14.67 -15.17 33.84
CA GLY A 245 -15.80 -15.95 33.32
C GLY A 245 -16.81 -16.39 34.37
N GLY A 246 -16.58 -16.07 35.65
CA GLY A 246 -17.53 -16.28 36.74
C GLY A 246 -18.13 -17.71 36.79
N PRO A 247 -19.40 -17.84 37.20
CA PRO A 247 -20.10 -19.13 37.23
C PRO A 247 -20.28 -19.79 35.86
N ALA A 248 -20.26 -19.02 34.76
CA ALA A 248 -20.32 -19.57 33.42
C ALA A 248 -19.03 -20.32 33.02
N GLY A 249 -17.91 -20.05 33.72
CA GLY A 249 -16.63 -20.73 33.52
C GLY A 249 -15.93 -20.36 32.22
N GLU A 250 -16.38 -19.30 31.54
CA GLU A 250 -15.84 -18.86 30.25
C GLU A 250 -15.20 -17.48 30.37
N PRO A 251 -13.86 -17.38 30.45
CA PRO A 251 -13.16 -16.10 30.50
C PRO A 251 -13.54 -15.20 29.32
N ALA A 252 -13.60 -13.90 29.56
CA ALA A 252 -14.12 -12.95 28.60
C ALA A 252 -13.36 -11.62 28.62
N VAL A 253 -13.51 -10.84 27.56
CA VAL A 253 -12.86 -9.54 27.37
C VAL A 253 -13.91 -8.52 26.94
N LEU A 254 -13.96 -7.38 27.62
CA LEU A 254 -14.68 -6.21 27.11
C LEU A 254 -13.75 -5.41 26.21
N CYS A 255 -14.19 -5.09 25.01
CA CYS A 255 -13.42 -4.39 23.99
C CYS A 255 -14.10 -3.06 23.64
N ALA A 256 -13.38 -1.95 23.77
CA ALA A 256 -13.88 -0.62 23.48
C ALA A 256 -13.02 0.08 22.42
N LEU A 257 -13.68 0.67 21.42
CA LEU A 257 -13.05 1.53 20.41
C LEU A 257 -13.77 2.88 20.39
N ILE A 258 -13.01 3.97 20.30
CA ILE A 258 -13.57 5.33 20.29
C ILE A 258 -14.63 5.45 19.18
N GLY A 259 -15.79 6.02 19.54
CA GLY A 259 -16.92 6.21 18.63
C GLY A 259 -17.75 4.95 18.34
N HIS A 260 -17.45 3.82 18.98
CA HIS A 260 -18.15 2.55 18.77
C HIS A 260 -18.66 1.97 20.11
N PRO A 261 -19.74 1.16 20.08
CA PRO A 261 -20.21 0.46 21.27
C PRO A 261 -19.15 -0.50 21.83
N VAL A 262 -19.11 -0.65 23.15
CA VAL A 262 -18.27 -1.65 23.83
C VAL A 262 -18.90 -3.04 23.65
N ILE A 263 -18.09 -4.03 23.30
CA ILE A 263 -18.54 -5.41 23.03
C ILE A 263 -17.82 -6.38 23.96
N ALA A 264 -18.54 -7.32 24.55
CA ALA A 264 -17.95 -8.44 25.27
C ALA A 264 -17.67 -9.61 24.30
N VAL A 265 -16.51 -10.23 24.42
CA VAL A 265 -16.14 -11.42 23.64
C VAL A 265 -15.56 -12.50 24.54
N ALA A 266 -15.75 -13.76 24.18
CA ALA A 266 -15.05 -14.88 24.79
C ALA A 266 -13.52 -14.71 24.64
N GLN A 267 -12.75 -15.18 25.63
CA GLN A 267 -11.30 -15.13 25.60
C GLN A 267 -10.71 -15.89 24.39
N SER A 268 -11.38 -16.96 23.95
CA SER A 268 -10.97 -17.70 22.74
C SER A 268 -11.10 -16.83 21.48
N VAL A 269 -12.18 -16.07 21.34
CA VAL A 269 -12.38 -15.10 20.24
C VAL A 269 -11.31 -14.01 20.29
N TRP A 270 -11.02 -13.47 21.48
CA TRP A 270 -9.97 -12.48 21.66
C TRP A 270 -8.58 -13.01 21.28
N ASN A 271 -8.27 -14.24 21.67
CA ASN A 271 -7.00 -14.88 21.32
C ASN A 271 -6.86 -15.05 19.80
N ASP A 272 -7.93 -15.41 19.10
CA ASP A 272 -7.91 -15.53 17.64
C ASP A 272 -7.68 -14.16 16.95
N LEU A 273 -8.26 -13.09 17.48
CA LEU A 273 -8.02 -11.73 16.99
C LEU A 273 -6.57 -11.28 17.18
N CYS A 274 -5.99 -11.57 18.35
CA CYS A 274 -4.59 -11.27 18.65
C CYS A 274 -3.61 -12.13 17.82
N ALA A 275 -3.97 -13.38 17.52
CA ALA A 275 -3.14 -14.29 16.74
C ALA A 275 -3.12 -13.95 15.23
N ALA A 276 -4.17 -13.28 14.72
CA ALA A 276 -4.29 -12.95 13.31
C ALA A 276 -3.15 -12.04 12.83
N GLY A 277 -2.30 -12.58 11.95
CA GLY A 277 -1.09 -11.90 11.45
C GLY A 277 -0.13 -11.45 12.53
N ALA A 278 -0.05 -12.15 13.67
CA ALA A 278 0.81 -11.78 14.80
C ALA A 278 2.30 -11.57 14.44
N ASN A 279 2.77 -12.18 13.35
CA ASN A 279 4.14 -12.05 12.84
C ASN A 279 4.29 -10.95 11.77
N ALA A 280 3.21 -10.25 11.41
CA ALA A 280 3.22 -9.14 10.46
C ALA A 280 3.35 -7.78 11.16
N PRO A 281 3.92 -6.76 10.48
CA PRO A 281 3.79 -5.37 10.91
C PRO A 281 2.32 -4.99 11.09
N ASN A 282 1.98 -4.40 12.25
CA ASN A 282 0.60 -4.11 12.64
C ASN A 282 -0.29 -5.36 12.71
N GLY A 283 0.24 -6.53 13.10
CA GLY A 283 -0.54 -7.72 13.40
C GLY A 283 -1.51 -7.58 14.58
N GLY A 284 -2.34 -8.59 14.77
CA GLY A 284 -3.35 -8.63 15.84
C GLY A 284 -4.37 -7.50 15.69
N VAL A 285 -4.93 -7.05 16.83
CA VAL A 285 -6.02 -6.06 16.87
C VAL A 285 -5.67 -4.68 16.30
N VAL A 286 -4.37 -4.38 16.14
CA VAL A 286 -3.92 -3.16 15.43
C VAL A 286 -4.26 -3.25 13.94
N GLY A 287 -4.04 -4.40 13.33
CA GLY A 287 -4.28 -4.65 11.91
C GLY A 287 -5.71 -5.05 11.63
N VAL A 288 -6.19 -6.10 12.30
CA VAL A 288 -7.50 -6.69 12.01
C VAL A 288 -8.64 -5.81 12.48
N GLY A 289 -8.44 -5.06 13.57
CA GLY A 289 -9.44 -4.20 14.21
C GLY A 289 -10.08 -4.81 15.44
N TYR A 290 -11.10 -4.12 15.93
CA TYR A 290 -11.83 -4.43 17.15
C TYR A 290 -13.20 -5.04 16.84
N PRO A 291 -13.71 -5.96 17.70
CA PRO A 291 -15.06 -6.50 17.58
C PRO A 291 -16.11 -5.40 17.48
N ALA A 292 -16.99 -5.52 16.49
CA ALA A 292 -18.12 -4.62 16.30
C ALA A 292 -19.43 -5.37 16.60
N ALA A 293 -20.44 -4.63 17.06
CA ALA A 293 -21.79 -5.15 17.08
C ALA A 293 -22.22 -5.42 15.63
N GLY A 294 -22.33 -6.71 15.26
CA GLY A 294 -22.92 -7.10 13.97
C GLY A 294 -24.40 -6.68 13.88
N GLN A 295 -25.06 -6.99 12.77
CA GLN A 295 -26.47 -6.62 12.54
C GLN A 295 -27.43 -7.09 13.67
N ALA A 296 -27.09 -8.20 14.35
CA ALA A 296 -27.86 -8.75 15.47
C ALA A 296 -27.67 -8.02 16.81
N ARG A 297 -26.80 -7.00 16.90
CA ARG A 297 -26.47 -6.23 18.13
C ARG A 297 -26.24 -7.11 19.37
N LEU A 298 -25.51 -8.19 19.20
CA LEU A 298 -25.15 -9.07 20.31
C LEU A 298 -24.23 -8.31 21.28
N SER A 299 -24.56 -8.35 22.57
CA SER A 299 -23.76 -7.75 23.64
C SER A 299 -22.60 -8.66 24.09
N TYR A 300 -22.63 -9.94 23.70
CA TYR A 300 -21.59 -10.93 23.96
C TYR A 300 -21.38 -11.84 22.75
N LEU A 301 -20.12 -11.99 22.31
CA LEU A 301 -19.71 -12.96 21.28
C LEU A 301 -19.05 -14.17 21.96
N GLY A 302 -19.77 -15.29 21.98
CA GLY A 302 -19.32 -16.53 22.61
C GLY A 302 -18.23 -17.29 21.84
N PRO A 303 -17.81 -18.45 22.36
CA PRO A 303 -16.68 -19.22 21.83
C PRO A 303 -17.02 -19.90 20.50
N ASP A 304 -18.31 -20.09 20.22
CA ASP A 304 -18.85 -20.68 18.99
C ASP A 304 -19.09 -19.63 17.89
N ALA A 305 -18.77 -18.36 18.15
CA ALA A 305 -18.90 -17.32 17.13
C ALA A 305 -17.94 -17.58 15.97
N GLU A 306 -18.44 -18.05 14.83
CA GLU A 306 -17.59 -18.38 13.66
C GLU A 306 -17.12 -17.15 12.90
N THR A 307 -17.91 -16.06 12.95
CA THR A 307 -17.66 -14.84 12.19
C THR A 307 -17.71 -13.63 13.12
N ILE A 308 -16.65 -12.83 13.10
CA ILE A 308 -16.52 -11.62 13.91
C ILE A 308 -16.41 -10.42 12.97
N ASP A 309 -17.38 -9.52 12.98
CA ASP A 309 -17.28 -8.25 12.27
C ASP A 309 -16.34 -7.31 13.03
N LEU A 310 -15.46 -6.61 12.30
CA LEU A 310 -14.38 -5.82 12.86
C LEU A 310 -14.39 -4.38 12.34
N VAL A 311 -13.97 -3.45 13.20
CA VAL A 311 -13.84 -2.02 12.87
C VAL A 311 -12.52 -1.44 13.38
N GLY A 312 -12.03 -0.40 12.69
CA GLY A 312 -10.90 0.41 13.16
C GLY A 312 -9.51 -0.18 12.95
N GLY A 313 -9.41 -1.39 12.39
CA GLY A 313 -8.13 -2.02 12.06
C GLY A 313 -7.37 -1.31 10.94
N ALA A 314 -6.05 -1.28 11.02
CA ALA A 314 -5.18 -0.62 10.05
C ALA A 314 -5.17 -1.30 8.66
N TRP A 315 -5.53 -2.59 8.59
CA TRP A 315 -5.53 -3.33 7.32
C TRP A 315 -6.71 -2.98 6.41
N GLY A 316 -7.87 -2.64 6.98
CA GLY A 316 -9.06 -2.29 6.21
C GLY A 316 -8.92 -0.96 5.46
N ARG A 317 -9.60 -0.83 4.32
CA ARG A 317 -9.67 0.45 3.60
C ARG A 317 -10.86 1.27 4.11
N PRO A 318 -10.72 2.59 4.30
CA PRO A 318 -11.82 3.38 4.85
C PRO A 318 -12.97 3.50 3.85
N SER A 319 -14.17 3.13 4.28
CA SER A 319 -15.43 3.32 3.56
C SER A 319 -16.39 4.12 4.46
N GLY A 320 -16.76 5.32 4.01
CA GLY A 320 -17.50 6.27 4.86
C GLY A 320 -16.74 6.69 6.12
N GLY A 321 -15.39 6.74 6.06
CA GLY A 321 -14.53 7.11 7.18
C GLY A 321 -14.24 5.98 8.18
N ILE A 322 -14.80 4.78 7.99
CA ILE A 322 -14.61 3.63 8.89
C ILE A 322 -13.90 2.52 8.13
N ARG A 323 -12.87 1.93 8.73
CA ARG A 323 -12.20 0.72 8.22
C ARG A 323 -12.92 -0.49 8.78
N ARG A 324 -13.44 -1.35 7.90
CA ARG A 324 -14.12 -2.59 8.29
C ARG A 324 -13.38 -3.81 7.78
N GLY A 325 -13.57 -4.91 8.50
CA GLY A 325 -13.13 -6.23 8.11
C GLY A 325 -13.95 -7.28 8.84
N ARG A 326 -13.57 -8.53 8.64
CA ARG A 326 -14.22 -9.69 9.25
C ARG A 326 -13.16 -10.74 9.55
N LEU A 327 -13.25 -11.34 10.73
CA LEU A 327 -12.49 -12.54 11.06
C LEU A 327 -13.38 -13.76 10.91
N LEU A 328 -12.95 -14.73 10.11
CA LEU A 328 -13.53 -16.07 10.05
C LEU A 328 -12.69 -16.98 10.94
N ARG A 329 -13.30 -17.47 12.01
CA ARG A 329 -12.68 -18.39 12.96
C ARG A 329 -12.79 -19.80 12.43
N ARG A 330 -11.67 -20.53 12.46
CA ARG A 330 -11.54 -21.86 11.85
C ARG A 330 -10.89 -22.81 12.85
N PRO A 331 -11.64 -23.73 13.47
CA PRO A 331 -11.08 -24.65 14.46
C PRO A 331 -9.91 -25.46 13.88
N GLY A 332 -8.75 -25.43 14.55
CA GLY A 332 -7.54 -26.15 14.13
C GLY A 332 -6.76 -25.49 12.98
N LEU A 333 -7.21 -24.35 12.45
CA LEU A 333 -6.53 -23.58 11.41
C LEU A 333 -6.30 -22.13 11.88
N HIS A 334 -5.48 -21.39 11.14
CA HIS A 334 -5.32 -19.96 11.39
C HIS A 334 -6.63 -19.22 11.08
N PRO A 335 -7.00 -18.22 11.91
CA PRO A 335 -8.15 -17.39 11.62
C PRO A 335 -7.91 -16.61 10.32
N LEU A 336 -8.93 -16.57 9.47
CA LEU A 336 -8.87 -15.90 8.18
C LEU A 336 -9.45 -14.51 8.31
N TRP A 337 -8.64 -13.48 8.07
CA TRP A 337 -9.13 -12.11 8.01
C TRP A 337 -9.54 -11.74 6.58
N GLN A 338 -10.69 -11.08 6.44
CA GLN A 338 -11.25 -10.62 5.18
C GLN A 338 -11.55 -9.12 5.25
N PRO A 339 -11.07 -8.30 4.30
CA PRO A 339 -11.45 -6.90 4.23
C PRO A 339 -12.91 -6.74 3.78
N GLU A 340 -13.53 -5.62 4.15
CA GLU A 340 -14.69 -5.12 3.41
C GLU A 340 -14.28 -4.86 1.95
N ILE A 341 -15.14 -5.25 1.01
CA ILE A 341 -14.93 -4.98 -0.40
C ILE A 341 -15.16 -3.49 -0.65
N VAL A 342 -14.15 -2.79 -1.14
CA VAL A 342 -14.21 -1.35 -1.41
C VAL A 342 -13.60 -1.05 -2.78
N PHE A 343 -14.35 -0.34 -3.62
CA PHE A 343 -13.84 0.25 -4.86
C PHE A 343 -13.44 1.70 -4.66
N ASP A 344 -12.43 2.15 -5.40
CA ASP A 344 -11.97 3.52 -5.38
C ASP A 344 -11.22 3.92 -6.66
N SER A 345 -10.94 5.22 -6.79
CA SER A 345 -10.31 5.80 -7.96
C SER A 345 -8.78 5.99 -7.83
N GLU A 346 -8.16 5.57 -6.72
CA GLU A 346 -6.70 5.71 -6.49
C GLU A 346 -5.89 4.61 -7.20
N ALA A 347 -6.23 4.27 -8.44
CA ALA A 347 -5.55 3.26 -9.22
C ALA A 347 -4.41 3.88 -10.05
N SER A 348 -3.19 3.87 -9.54
CA SER A 348 -2.03 4.44 -10.27
C SER A 348 -0.68 3.86 -9.88
N ARG A 349 -0.58 3.12 -8.77
CA ARG A 349 0.72 2.70 -8.22
C ARG A 349 1.40 1.68 -9.13
N ASP A 350 0.62 0.75 -9.64
CA ASP A 350 1.12 -0.44 -10.34
C ASP A 350 0.89 -0.36 -11.86
N GLN A 351 0.47 0.81 -12.35
CA GLN A 351 0.09 1.07 -13.75
C GLN A 351 1.18 0.68 -14.76
N ASP A 352 2.43 1.03 -14.46
CA ASP A 352 3.59 0.82 -15.34
C ASP A 352 4.43 -0.41 -14.94
N ILE A 353 4.01 -1.18 -13.93
CA ILE A 353 4.76 -2.36 -13.49
C ILE A 353 4.87 -3.40 -14.61
N TRP A 354 6.08 -3.94 -14.78
CA TRP A 354 6.45 -4.92 -15.81
C TRP A 354 6.08 -4.48 -17.24
N THR A 355 6.05 -3.18 -17.50
CA THR A 355 5.81 -2.61 -18.83
C THR A 355 7.13 -2.25 -19.48
N ASN A 356 7.61 -3.08 -20.41
CA ASN A 356 8.76 -2.72 -21.23
C ASN A 356 8.37 -1.60 -22.23
N ARG A 357 8.84 -0.38 -21.97
CA ARG A 357 8.52 0.83 -22.75
C ARG A 357 9.01 0.78 -24.21
N THR A 358 9.87 -0.16 -24.58
CA THR A 358 10.32 -0.35 -25.97
C THR A 358 9.43 -1.31 -26.77
N SER A 359 8.52 -2.05 -26.11
CA SER A 359 7.67 -3.10 -26.71
C SER A 359 6.18 -2.75 -26.73
N LYS A 360 5.86 -1.45 -26.77
CA LYS A 360 4.47 -0.95 -26.71
C LYS A 360 3.64 -1.44 -27.90
N MET A 361 2.47 -1.98 -27.60
CA MET A 361 1.41 -2.26 -28.58
C MET A 361 0.46 -1.05 -28.61
N ASP A 362 -0.84 -1.23 -28.88
CA ASP A 362 -1.80 -0.14 -28.91
C ASP A 362 -2.65 -0.09 -27.62
N LEU A 363 -3.21 -1.23 -27.23
CA LEU A 363 -4.07 -1.36 -26.04
C LEU A 363 -3.47 -2.37 -25.06
N ARG A 364 -3.50 -2.06 -23.77
CA ARG A 364 -3.17 -2.99 -22.68
C ARG A 364 -4.30 -3.03 -21.65
N LEU A 365 -4.89 -4.21 -21.48
CA LEU A 365 -5.72 -4.54 -20.33
C LEU A 365 -4.81 -5.13 -19.26
N CYS A 366 -4.91 -4.67 -18.02
CA CYS A 366 -4.02 -5.13 -16.95
C CYS A 366 -4.77 -5.24 -15.62
N VAL A 367 -4.49 -6.32 -14.87
CA VAL A 367 -4.80 -6.42 -13.45
C VAL A 367 -3.49 -6.58 -12.70
N ALA A 368 -3.17 -5.61 -11.86
CA ALA A 368 -2.05 -5.69 -10.93
C ALA A 368 -2.59 -5.91 -9.52
N THR A 369 -2.02 -6.83 -8.76
CA THR A 369 -2.51 -7.22 -7.45
C THR A 369 -1.38 -7.31 -6.46
N ARG A 370 -1.56 -6.66 -5.31
CA ARG A 370 -0.66 -6.70 -4.16
C ARG A 370 -1.34 -7.47 -3.04
N ILE A 371 -0.68 -8.51 -2.55
CA ILE A 371 -1.21 -9.43 -1.55
C ILE A 371 -0.28 -9.40 -0.32
N PRO A 372 -0.67 -8.67 0.74
CA PRO A 372 0.10 -8.65 1.97
C PRO A 372 -0.07 -9.99 2.71
N LEU A 373 0.99 -10.80 2.71
CA LEU A 373 1.06 -12.09 3.39
C LEU A 373 2.27 -12.10 4.32
N VAL A 374 2.21 -12.88 5.40
CA VAL A 374 3.40 -13.24 6.18
C VAL A 374 4.27 -14.14 5.30
N ALA A 375 5.20 -13.52 4.57
CA ALA A 375 5.92 -14.14 3.48
C ALA A 375 7.20 -14.89 3.90
N ASP A 376 7.45 -15.02 5.21
CA ASP A 376 8.62 -15.74 5.72
C ASP A 376 8.62 -17.19 5.21
N GLY A 377 9.64 -17.51 4.42
CA GLY A 377 9.81 -18.85 3.83
C GLY A 377 9.04 -19.10 2.53
N LEU A 378 8.25 -18.14 2.02
CA LEU A 378 7.66 -18.27 0.68
C LEU A 378 8.77 -18.34 -0.38
N ARG A 379 8.65 -19.32 -1.28
CA ARG A 379 9.62 -19.55 -2.34
C ARG A 379 8.94 -20.09 -3.58
N VAL A 380 9.26 -19.52 -4.73
CA VAL A 380 8.86 -20.09 -6.02
C VAL A 380 9.67 -21.39 -6.25
N THR A 381 8.95 -22.51 -6.39
CA THR A 381 9.53 -23.84 -6.58
C THR A 381 9.08 -24.46 -7.89
N GLU A 382 9.77 -25.49 -8.37
CA GLU A 382 9.36 -26.24 -9.56
C GLU A 382 7.98 -26.90 -9.38
N SER A 383 7.74 -27.54 -8.23
CA SER A 383 6.43 -28.12 -7.90
C SER A 383 5.33 -27.05 -7.78
N GLY A 384 5.67 -25.87 -7.27
CA GLY A 384 4.78 -24.70 -7.26
C GLY A 384 4.44 -24.23 -8.68
N ARG A 385 5.43 -24.09 -9.56
CA ARG A 385 5.21 -23.75 -10.98
C ARG A 385 4.30 -24.75 -11.67
N ASP A 386 4.53 -26.04 -11.49
CA ASP A 386 3.68 -27.10 -12.05
C ASP A 386 2.24 -26.99 -11.57
N ARG A 387 2.04 -26.72 -10.27
CA ARG A 387 0.72 -26.52 -9.68
C ARG A 387 0.03 -25.32 -10.31
N MET A 388 0.73 -24.19 -10.41
CA MET A 388 0.25 -22.96 -11.00
C MET A 388 -0.11 -23.16 -12.48
N LEU A 389 0.75 -23.79 -13.29
CA LEU A 389 0.51 -24.04 -14.71
C LEU A 389 -0.66 -25.01 -14.95
N LYS A 390 -0.80 -26.07 -14.13
CA LYS A 390 -1.96 -26.98 -14.17
C LYS A 390 -3.26 -26.25 -13.84
N ALA A 391 -3.23 -25.31 -12.89
CA ALA A 391 -4.38 -24.50 -12.54
C ALA A 391 -4.69 -23.46 -13.64
N LEU A 392 -3.66 -22.80 -14.20
CA LEU A 392 -3.76 -21.87 -15.33
C LEU A 392 -4.46 -22.51 -16.53
N ALA A 393 -4.14 -23.76 -16.87
CA ALA A 393 -4.77 -24.49 -17.98
C ALA A 393 -6.28 -24.71 -17.81
N ARG A 394 -6.79 -24.63 -16.57
CA ARG A 394 -8.22 -24.73 -16.25
C ARG A 394 -8.90 -23.37 -16.18
N THR A 395 -8.14 -22.29 -16.30
CA THR A 395 -8.71 -20.95 -16.37
C THR A 395 -9.24 -20.65 -17.76
N GLY A 396 -10.20 -19.72 -17.86
CA GLY A 396 -10.76 -19.29 -19.14
C GLY A 396 -9.84 -18.44 -20.00
N VAL A 397 -8.62 -18.11 -19.54
CA VAL A 397 -7.78 -17.08 -20.16
C VAL A 397 -7.31 -17.46 -21.56
N THR A 398 -6.80 -18.68 -21.75
CA THR A 398 -6.37 -19.16 -23.07
C THR A 398 -7.56 -19.23 -24.02
N GLY A 399 -8.73 -19.65 -23.53
CA GLY A 399 -9.97 -19.64 -24.31
C GLY A 399 -10.39 -18.24 -24.75
N LEU A 400 -10.29 -17.24 -23.86
CA LEU A 400 -10.58 -15.84 -24.17
C LEU A 400 -9.64 -15.31 -25.26
N VAL A 401 -8.33 -15.47 -25.10
CA VAL A 401 -7.35 -14.99 -26.09
C VAL A 401 -7.53 -15.69 -27.44
N ASN A 402 -7.78 -17.00 -27.44
CA ASN A 402 -8.02 -17.76 -28.67
C ASN A 402 -9.31 -17.32 -29.39
N ARG A 403 -10.38 -16.99 -28.66
CA ARG A 403 -11.60 -16.43 -29.28
C ARG A 403 -11.35 -15.07 -29.91
N LEU A 404 -10.57 -14.20 -29.26
CA LEU A 404 -10.16 -12.92 -29.83
C LEU A 404 -9.32 -13.13 -31.09
N ALA A 405 -8.34 -14.03 -31.05
CA ALA A 405 -7.49 -14.37 -32.20
C ALA A 405 -8.32 -14.85 -33.40
N MET A 406 -9.23 -15.81 -33.19
CA MET A 406 -10.12 -16.30 -34.23
C MET A 406 -11.01 -15.18 -34.80
N ARG A 407 -11.56 -14.30 -33.95
CA ARG A 407 -12.34 -13.13 -34.40
C ARG A 407 -11.51 -12.21 -35.29
N TYR A 408 -10.22 -12.05 -34.97
CA TYR A 408 -9.29 -11.22 -35.72
C TYR A 408 -8.71 -11.91 -36.96
N GLY A 409 -9.06 -13.18 -37.22
CA GLY A 409 -8.54 -13.95 -38.35
C GLY A 409 -7.09 -14.42 -38.15
N LEU A 410 -6.63 -14.51 -36.90
CA LEU A 410 -5.30 -14.97 -36.52
C LEU A 410 -5.29 -16.46 -36.16
N ASP A 411 -4.11 -17.07 -36.18
CA ASP A 411 -3.92 -18.47 -35.74
C ASP A 411 -3.92 -18.59 -34.20
N PRO A 412 -4.87 -19.29 -33.57
CA PRO A 412 -4.99 -19.38 -32.11
C PRO A 412 -4.07 -20.44 -31.47
N THR A 413 -3.02 -20.91 -32.15
CA THR A 413 -2.17 -22.05 -31.71
C THR A 413 -1.13 -21.73 -30.63
N ALA A 414 -1.22 -20.56 -29.98
CA ALA A 414 -0.25 -20.16 -28.96
C ALA A 414 -0.43 -20.91 -27.63
N SER A 415 0.69 -21.23 -26.99
CA SER A 415 0.75 -21.79 -25.64
C SER A 415 1.47 -20.85 -24.68
N TRP A 416 1.21 -21.02 -23.39
CA TRP A 416 2.01 -20.39 -22.35
C TRP A 416 3.42 -20.95 -22.33
N GLN A 417 4.40 -20.06 -22.29
CA GLN A 417 5.83 -20.38 -22.18
C GLN A 417 6.48 -19.41 -21.20
N GLU A 418 7.67 -19.75 -20.71
CA GLU A 418 8.42 -18.83 -19.86
C GLU A 418 8.77 -17.55 -20.62
N THR A 419 8.74 -16.41 -19.91
CA THR A 419 9.20 -15.14 -20.48
C THR A 419 10.72 -15.09 -20.43
N GLU A 420 11.35 -14.93 -21.59
CA GLU A 420 12.80 -14.85 -21.71
C GLU A 420 13.36 -13.50 -21.22
N GLU A 421 14.64 -13.49 -20.84
CA GLU A 421 15.37 -12.27 -20.53
C GLU A 421 15.52 -11.37 -21.79
N PRO A 422 15.52 -10.03 -21.64
CA PRO A 422 15.47 -9.28 -20.38
C PRO A 422 14.04 -8.96 -19.90
N GLU A 423 13.01 -9.47 -20.57
CA GLU A 423 11.61 -9.08 -20.33
C GLU A 423 10.98 -9.79 -19.13
N GLY A 424 11.51 -10.96 -18.78
CA GLY A 424 11.18 -11.72 -17.57
C GLY A 424 12.29 -12.68 -17.21
N HIS A 425 12.17 -13.29 -16.04
CA HIS A 425 13.00 -14.40 -15.61
C HIS A 425 12.25 -15.22 -14.56
N ASN A 426 12.68 -16.47 -14.36
CA ASN A 426 12.12 -17.39 -13.40
C ASN A 426 13.21 -17.82 -12.40
N ASP A 427 13.00 -17.56 -11.11
CA ASP A 427 13.94 -17.98 -10.06
C ASP A 427 13.19 -18.32 -8.76
N SER A 428 13.86 -18.29 -7.60
CA SER A 428 13.21 -18.58 -6.31
C SER A 428 12.21 -17.52 -5.83
N ARG A 429 12.13 -16.37 -6.49
CA ARG A 429 11.38 -15.17 -6.09
C ARG A 429 10.48 -14.62 -7.20
N PHE A 430 10.80 -14.94 -8.46
CA PHE A 430 10.12 -14.46 -9.64
C PHE A 430 9.54 -15.62 -10.46
N ALA A 431 8.34 -15.42 -10.98
CA ALA A 431 7.73 -16.30 -11.96
C ALA A 431 7.17 -15.45 -13.12
N ALA A 432 7.57 -15.74 -14.35
CA ALA A 432 7.19 -14.96 -15.53
C ALA A 432 6.85 -15.86 -16.71
N TYR A 433 5.63 -15.70 -17.24
CA TYR A 433 5.10 -16.49 -18.36
C TYR A 433 4.41 -15.58 -19.37
N GLN A 434 4.43 -15.99 -20.63
CA GLN A 434 3.80 -15.27 -21.72
C GLN A 434 3.15 -16.20 -22.72
N MET A 435 2.17 -15.67 -23.44
CA MET A 435 1.55 -16.27 -24.60
C MET A 435 1.45 -15.18 -25.67
N SER A 436 1.90 -15.48 -26.89
CA SER A 436 1.94 -14.50 -27.98
C SER A 436 1.33 -15.10 -29.24
N ILE A 437 0.43 -14.36 -29.87
CA ILE A 437 -0.19 -14.71 -31.15
C ILE A 437 0.33 -13.73 -32.20
N ALA A 438 0.95 -14.27 -33.24
CA ALA A 438 1.47 -13.49 -34.34
C ALA A 438 0.35 -12.99 -35.26
N GLY A 439 0.53 -11.78 -35.78
CA GLY A 439 -0.24 -11.20 -36.86
C GLY A 439 0.56 -11.18 -38.16
N ASP A 440 0.28 -10.17 -38.98
CA ASP A 440 0.94 -9.98 -40.27
C ASP A 440 2.46 -9.83 -40.12
N ALA A 441 3.19 -10.41 -41.07
CA ALA A 441 4.66 -10.46 -41.10
C ALA A 441 5.34 -11.00 -39.81
N GLY A 442 4.63 -11.76 -38.97
CA GLY A 442 5.17 -12.31 -37.73
C GLY A 442 5.25 -11.31 -36.57
N ARG A 443 4.72 -10.09 -36.73
CA ARG A 443 4.62 -9.12 -35.63
C ARG A 443 3.62 -9.63 -34.59
N PRO A 444 3.92 -9.59 -33.27
CA PRO A 444 2.95 -9.95 -32.26
C PRO A 444 1.68 -9.10 -32.38
N ALA A 445 0.52 -9.74 -32.47
CA ALA A 445 -0.79 -9.09 -32.56
C ALA A 445 -1.54 -9.14 -31.23
N LEU A 446 -1.47 -10.27 -30.52
CA LEU A 446 -1.93 -10.40 -29.15
C LEU A 446 -0.79 -10.91 -28.28
N ARG A 447 -0.61 -10.31 -27.12
CA ARG A 447 0.37 -10.78 -26.13
C ARG A 447 -0.26 -10.78 -24.76
N SER A 448 -0.24 -11.91 -24.07
CA SER A 448 -0.64 -12.01 -22.67
C SER A 448 0.58 -12.33 -21.82
N GLY A 449 0.70 -11.65 -20.68
CA GLY A 449 1.80 -11.88 -19.75
C GLY A 449 1.31 -12.09 -18.33
N LEU A 450 2.05 -12.91 -17.60
CA LEU A 450 1.82 -13.29 -16.21
C LEU A 450 3.12 -13.06 -15.44
N TRP A 451 3.04 -12.33 -14.33
CA TRP A 451 4.20 -12.08 -13.47
C TRP A 451 3.83 -12.27 -12.01
N LEU A 452 4.72 -12.90 -11.26
CA LEU A 452 4.73 -12.90 -9.80
C LEU A 452 6.10 -12.47 -9.29
N THR A 453 6.09 -11.66 -8.24
CA THR A 453 7.27 -11.24 -7.49
C THR A 453 7.00 -11.40 -5.99
N LEU A 454 7.86 -12.15 -5.32
CA LEU A 454 7.82 -12.28 -3.86
C LEU A 454 8.43 -11.05 -3.15
N PRO A 455 8.06 -10.77 -1.88
CA PRO A 455 8.61 -9.69 -1.06
C PRO A 455 10.14 -9.77 -0.87
N ASP A 456 10.88 -8.69 -1.10
CA ASP A 456 12.36 -8.64 -1.11
C ASP A 456 12.97 -7.74 -0.01
N GLY A 457 12.18 -7.36 1.00
CA GLY A 457 12.59 -6.47 2.09
C GLY A 457 12.37 -4.98 1.80
N LEU A 458 12.26 -4.58 0.53
CA LEU A 458 11.76 -3.26 0.10
C LEU A 458 10.25 -3.32 -0.15
N ALA A 459 9.80 -4.37 -0.85
CA ALA A 459 8.40 -4.72 -0.95
C ALA A 459 8.01 -5.72 0.15
N THR A 460 6.87 -5.49 0.80
CA THR A 460 6.33 -6.35 1.87
C THR A 460 5.12 -7.19 1.40
N GLU A 461 4.78 -7.11 0.11
CA GLU A 461 3.57 -7.70 -0.46
C GLU A 461 3.96 -8.59 -1.66
N VAL A 462 3.29 -9.73 -1.83
CA VAL A 462 3.39 -10.50 -3.07
C VAL A 462 2.76 -9.67 -4.18
N SER A 463 3.51 -9.39 -5.23
CA SER A 463 3.03 -8.66 -6.40
C SER A 463 2.74 -9.63 -7.52
N THR A 464 1.54 -9.53 -8.11
CA THR A 464 1.12 -10.35 -9.24
C THR A 464 0.50 -9.49 -10.32
N VAL A 465 0.74 -9.83 -11.58
CA VAL A 465 0.23 -9.08 -12.73
C VAL A 465 -0.24 -10.04 -13.79
N MET A 466 -1.41 -9.76 -14.38
CA MET A 466 -1.88 -10.34 -15.62
C MET A 466 -2.17 -9.19 -16.59
N ASP A 467 -1.60 -9.25 -17.79
CA ASP A 467 -1.96 -8.34 -18.87
C ASP A 467 -2.35 -9.04 -20.18
N LEU A 468 -3.15 -8.34 -20.97
CA LEU A 468 -3.47 -8.67 -22.36
C LEU A 468 -3.24 -7.41 -23.19
N ARG A 469 -2.35 -7.51 -24.17
CA ARG A 469 -1.99 -6.43 -25.09
C ARG A 469 -2.43 -6.75 -26.51
N VAL A 470 -2.87 -5.72 -27.22
CA VAL A 470 -3.38 -5.80 -28.59
C VAL A 470 -2.66 -4.77 -29.46
N ASP A 471 -2.16 -5.23 -30.60
CA ASP A 471 -1.58 -4.41 -31.66
C ASP A 471 -2.48 -4.52 -32.90
N PHE A 472 -3.27 -3.47 -33.15
CA PHE A 472 -4.24 -3.46 -34.22
C PHE A 472 -3.59 -3.39 -35.60
N ASP A 473 -2.39 -2.82 -35.71
CA ASP A 473 -1.65 -2.82 -36.98
C ASP A 473 -1.12 -4.19 -37.35
N ALA A 474 -0.69 -4.98 -36.37
CA ALA A 474 -0.31 -6.37 -36.59
C ALA A 474 -1.52 -7.25 -37.00
N ILE A 475 -2.72 -6.91 -36.52
CA ILE A 475 -3.97 -7.61 -36.89
C ILE A 475 -4.41 -7.24 -38.31
N ARG A 476 -4.57 -5.94 -38.55
CA ARG A 476 -5.08 -5.38 -39.78
C ARG A 476 -4.41 -4.02 -39.98
N PRO A 477 -3.36 -3.94 -40.83
CA PRO A 477 -2.64 -2.70 -41.06
C PRO A 477 -3.60 -1.56 -41.41
N ALA A 478 -3.47 -0.42 -40.74
CA ALA A 478 -4.38 0.70 -40.95
C ALA A 478 -4.29 1.25 -42.39
N SER A 479 -5.41 1.30 -43.11
CA SER A 479 -5.51 2.08 -44.33
C SER A 479 -5.66 3.57 -43.96
N SER A 480 -4.55 4.28 -43.79
CA SER A 480 -4.41 5.76 -43.61
C SER A 480 -5.36 6.50 -42.65
N THR A 481 -6.25 5.80 -41.95
CA THR A 481 -7.33 6.35 -41.13
C THR A 481 -7.08 5.99 -39.67
N ALA A 482 -7.24 6.97 -38.78
CA ALA A 482 -6.97 6.84 -37.34
C ALA A 482 -8.04 6.03 -36.58
N VAL A 483 -8.95 5.33 -37.26
CA VAL A 483 -10.12 4.69 -36.66
C VAL A 483 -9.98 3.17 -36.71
N ILE A 484 -10.05 2.51 -35.55
CA ILE A 484 -10.11 1.05 -35.48
C ILE A 484 -11.50 0.58 -35.93
N ALA A 485 -11.51 -0.42 -36.82
CA ALA A 485 -12.73 -1.03 -37.34
C ALA A 485 -13.57 -1.63 -36.18
N ALA A 486 -14.89 -1.49 -36.25
CA ALA A 486 -15.77 -1.83 -35.13
C ALA A 486 -15.69 -3.31 -34.72
N ASP A 487 -15.44 -4.21 -35.68
CA ASP A 487 -15.24 -5.65 -35.47
C ASP A 487 -13.96 -6.00 -34.72
N LEU A 488 -12.99 -5.08 -34.67
CA LEU A 488 -11.74 -5.25 -33.94
C LEU A 488 -11.81 -4.73 -32.49
N ARG A 489 -12.78 -3.88 -32.16
CA ARG A 489 -12.87 -3.25 -30.82
C ARG A 489 -13.25 -4.28 -29.77
N LEU A 490 -12.68 -4.14 -28.58
CA LEU A 490 -13.06 -4.96 -27.42
C LEU A 490 -14.37 -4.45 -26.82
N GLY A 491 -15.37 -5.33 -26.75
CA GLY A 491 -16.69 -5.00 -26.19
C GLY A 491 -16.73 -5.11 -24.66
N LEU A 492 -17.77 -4.52 -24.05
CA LEU A 492 -17.97 -4.55 -22.60
C LEU A 492 -17.98 -5.98 -22.02
N SER A 493 -18.59 -6.95 -22.69
CA SER A 493 -18.61 -8.35 -22.24
C SER A 493 -17.22 -8.97 -22.18
N GLU A 494 -16.35 -8.64 -23.14
CA GLU A 494 -14.97 -9.14 -23.22
C GLU A 494 -14.08 -8.47 -22.16
N LEU A 495 -14.31 -7.19 -21.89
CA LEU A 495 -13.65 -6.47 -20.80
C LEU A 495 -14.02 -7.07 -19.44
N ILE A 496 -15.30 -7.34 -19.20
CA ILE A 496 -15.77 -7.99 -17.96
C ILE A 496 -15.18 -9.39 -17.82
N GLU A 497 -15.19 -10.18 -18.90
CA GLU A 497 -14.62 -11.53 -18.90
C GLU A 497 -13.11 -11.49 -18.61
N PHE A 498 -12.36 -10.60 -19.27
CA PHE A 498 -10.94 -10.40 -19.00
C PHE A 498 -10.70 -10.06 -17.53
N PHE A 499 -11.38 -9.04 -17.00
CA PHE A 499 -11.16 -8.60 -15.61
C PHE A 499 -11.54 -9.66 -14.59
N SER A 500 -12.60 -10.43 -14.84
CA SER A 500 -12.99 -11.55 -13.97
C SER A 500 -11.91 -12.64 -13.94
N VAL A 501 -11.45 -13.08 -15.11
CA VAL A 501 -10.41 -14.13 -15.21
C VAL A 501 -9.09 -13.64 -14.65
N ALA A 502 -8.68 -12.42 -14.98
CA ALA A 502 -7.44 -11.81 -14.50
C ALA A 502 -7.44 -11.61 -12.98
N TRP A 503 -8.57 -11.21 -12.39
CA TRP A 503 -8.73 -11.11 -10.94
C TRP A 503 -8.48 -12.45 -10.25
N HIS A 504 -9.10 -13.53 -10.73
CA HIS A 504 -8.88 -14.87 -10.17
C HIS A 504 -7.42 -15.32 -10.37
N LEU A 505 -6.85 -15.06 -11.55
CA LEU A 505 -5.46 -15.40 -11.85
C LEU A 505 -4.47 -14.73 -10.89
N THR A 506 -4.59 -13.42 -10.68
CA THR A 506 -3.63 -12.67 -9.85
C THR A 506 -3.81 -12.95 -8.36
N THR A 507 -5.05 -13.16 -7.90
CA THR A 507 -5.32 -13.41 -6.47
C THR A 507 -5.12 -14.86 -6.04
N MET A 508 -5.38 -15.83 -6.91
CA MET A 508 -5.42 -17.25 -6.53
C MET A 508 -4.46 -18.14 -7.31
N ILE A 509 -4.26 -17.92 -8.61
CA ILE A 509 -3.51 -18.87 -9.45
C ILE A 509 -2.01 -18.60 -9.43
N LEU A 510 -1.58 -17.36 -9.69
CA LEU A 510 -0.17 -17.00 -9.69
C LEU A 510 0.52 -17.29 -8.34
N PRO A 511 -0.10 -16.99 -7.17
CA PRO A 511 0.46 -17.33 -5.88
C PRO A 511 0.74 -18.83 -5.68
N LEU A 512 0.06 -19.73 -6.39
CA LEU A 512 0.32 -21.19 -6.30
C LEU A 512 1.75 -21.58 -6.69
N SER A 513 2.47 -20.68 -7.38
CA SER A 513 3.89 -20.88 -7.67
C SER A 513 4.77 -20.88 -6.42
N ALA A 514 4.30 -20.26 -5.33
CA ALA A 514 5.04 -20.08 -4.08
C ALA A 514 4.34 -20.66 -2.83
N THR A 515 3.06 -21.05 -2.90
CA THR A 515 2.30 -21.65 -1.80
C THR A 515 1.35 -22.74 -2.32
N GLU A 516 0.88 -23.63 -1.44
CA GLU A 516 -0.14 -24.62 -1.81
C GLU A 516 -1.54 -24.02 -1.93
N ASP A 517 -1.84 -23.05 -1.06
CA ASP A 517 -3.09 -22.28 -1.06
C ASP A 517 -2.78 -20.87 -0.48
N PRO A 518 -3.00 -19.78 -1.23
CA PRO A 518 -2.76 -18.43 -0.73
C PRO A 518 -3.72 -18.00 0.38
N VAL A 519 -4.88 -18.65 0.54
CA VAL A 519 -5.83 -18.34 1.63
C VAL A 519 -5.34 -18.89 2.97
N GLU A 520 -4.54 -19.95 2.96
CA GLU A 520 -3.98 -20.56 4.17
C GLU A 520 -2.70 -19.86 4.67
N VAL A 521 -2.13 -18.97 3.87
CA VAL A 521 -0.98 -18.16 4.30
C VAL A 521 -1.48 -17.06 5.23
N PRO A 522 -0.88 -16.88 6.43
CA PRO A 522 -1.31 -15.84 7.36
C PRO A 522 -1.30 -14.44 6.72
N PRO A 523 -2.39 -13.66 6.86
CA PRO A 523 -2.48 -12.34 6.25
C PRO A 523 -1.57 -11.33 6.97
N ALA A 524 -1.09 -10.34 6.23
CA ALA A 524 -0.34 -9.19 6.74
C ALA A 524 -1.01 -7.84 6.41
N GLY A 525 -2.24 -7.86 5.88
CA GLY A 525 -2.93 -6.71 5.33
C GLY A 525 -4.04 -7.09 4.37
N ALA A 526 -4.68 -6.09 3.76
CA ALA A 526 -5.73 -6.31 2.77
C ALA A 526 -5.18 -6.45 1.35
N PRO A 527 -5.55 -7.51 0.61
CA PRO A 527 -5.24 -7.60 -0.81
C PRO A 527 -5.85 -6.44 -1.57
N ARG A 528 -5.10 -5.91 -2.52
CA ARG A 528 -5.53 -4.79 -3.35
C ARG A 528 -5.21 -5.04 -4.82
N LEU A 529 -6.20 -4.81 -5.65
CA LEU A 529 -6.14 -4.94 -7.09
C LEU A 529 -6.28 -3.57 -7.76
N GLU A 530 -5.56 -3.34 -8.84
CA GLU A 530 -5.73 -2.21 -9.74
C GLU A 530 -6.03 -2.75 -11.15
N LEU A 531 -7.19 -2.37 -11.68
CA LEU A 531 -7.69 -2.79 -12.98
C LEU A 531 -7.50 -1.64 -13.96
N TYR A 532 -6.90 -1.91 -15.11
CA TYR A 532 -6.52 -0.90 -16.08
C TYR A 532 -6.98 -1.24 -17.50
N ILE A 533 -7.44 -0.22 -18.22
CA ILE A 533 -7.55 -0.19 -19.68
C ILE A 533 -6.66 0.95 -20.17
N GLN A 534 -5.49 0.60 -20.68
CA GLN A 534 -4.41 1.53 -21.00
C GLN A 534 -4.27 1.67 -22.50
N ASN A 535 -4.14 2.92 -22.95
CA ASN A 535 -3.68 3.22 -24.29
C ASN A 535 -2.16 3.43 -24.24
N GLU A 536 -1.41 2.55 -24.90
CA GLU A 536 0.06 2.61 -24.88
C GLU A 536 0.62 3.65 -25.87
N ARG A 537 -0.22 4.15 -26.80
CA ARG A 537 0.08 5.17 -27.84
C ARG A 537 -0.97 6.31 -27.88
N PRO A 538 -1.09 7.13 -26.82
CA PRO A 538 -2.10 8.21 -26.74
C PRO A 538 -1.74 9.47 -27.53
N ASP A 539 -2.74 10.35 -27.79
CA ASP A 539 -2.71 11.65 -28.56
C ASP A 539 -1.49 12.58 -28.38
N ALA A 540 -0.68 12.36 -27.33
CA ALA A 540 0.49 13.17 -26.98
C ALA A 540 1.79 12.36 -26.82
N SER A 541 1.86 11.10 -27.30
CA SER A 541 3.06 10.27 -27.13
C SER A 541 4.20 10.60 -28.11
N GLY A 542 3.89 11.26 -29.22
CA GLY A 542 4.84 11.45 -30.33
C GLY A 542 5.03 10.20 -31.20
N ASP A 543 4.23 9.15 -30.98
CA ASP A 543 4.27 7.94 -31.79
C ASP A 543 3.70 8.20 -33.19
N PRO A 544 4.20 7.49 -34.23
CA PRO A 544 3.81 7.71 -35.62
C PRO A 544 2.32 7.45 -35.90
N ARG A 545 1.66 6.68 -35.02
CA ARG A 545 0.21 6.47 -35.02
C ARG A 545 -0.33 6.76 -33.65
N VAL A 546 -1.44 7.49 -33.62
CA VAL A 546 -2.07 7.86 -32.38
C VAL A 546 -3.55 7.51 -32.39
N LEU A 547 -3.98 6.79 -31.36
CA LEU A 547 -5.34 6.29 -31.18
C LEU A 547 -5.92 6.87 -29.90
N ARG A 548 -7.24 7.07 -29.84
CA ARG A 548 -7.91 7.37 -28.56
C ARG A 548 -8.37 6.07 -27.93
N THR A 549 -8.40 6.01 -26.60
CA THR A 549 -8.81 4.79 -25.87
C THR A 549 -10.18 4.28 -26.33
N LEU A 550 -11.15 5.19 -26.52
CA LEU A 550 -12.51 4.84 -26.95
C LEU A 550 -12.63 4.49 -28.45
N ASP A 551 -11.56 4.62 -29.23
CA ASP A 551 -11.52 4.09 -30.59
C ASP A 551 -11.19 2.58 -30.58
N MET A 552 -10.55 2.06 -29.51
CA MET A 552 -10.09 0.67 -29.38
C MET A 552 -11.06 -0.24 -28.60
N ILE A 553 -11.96 0.34 -27.82
CA ILE A 553 -12.94 -0.38 -26.98
C ILE A 553 -14.35 0.15 -27.23
N ASP A 554 -15.36 -0.70 -27.02
CA ASP A 554 -16.77 -0.32 -27.09
C ASP A 554 -17.40 -0.30 -25.69
N LEU A 555 -17.62 0.92 -25.20
CA LEU A 555 -18.33 1.22 -23.95
C LEU A 555 -19.68 1.93 -24.20
N SER A 556 -20.23 1.81 -25.40
CA SER A 556 -21.49 2.46 -25.79
C SER A 556 -22.68 2.08 -24.90
N ALA A 557 -22.62 0.90 -24.27
CA ALA A 557 -23.58 0.46 -23.25
C ALA A 557 -23.70 1.41 -22.04
N PHE A 558 -22.68 2.22 -21.76
CA PHE A 558 -22.70 3.26 -20.72
C PHE A 558 -23.05 4.65 -21.29
N GLY A 559 -23.46 4.75 -22.55
CA GLY A 559 -23.78 6.00 -23.22
C GLY A 559 -22.54 6.84 -23.57
N ARG A 560 -22.72 8.16 -23.68
CA ARG A 560 -21.63 9.10 -24.04
C ARG A 560 -20.84 9.51 -22.80
N THR A 561 -19.54 9.77 -22.95
CA THR A 561 -18.73 10.40 -21.90
C THR A 561 -18.77 11.93 -21.98
N ARG A 562 -18.74 12.59 -20.82
CA ARG A 562 -18.54 14.04 -20.68
C ARG A 562 -17.06 14.44 -20.84
N ARG A 563 -16.13 13.49 -20.71
CA ARG A 563 -14.69 13.76 -20.82
C ARG A 563 -14.28 13.87 -22.28
N LYS A 564 -13.56 14.94 -22.62
CA LYS A 564 -13.03 15.17 -23.97
C LYS A 564 -11.77 14.37 -24.27
N GLN A 565 -11.00 14.02 -23.24
CA GLN A 565 -9.79 13.21 -23.33
C GLN A 565 -9.81 12.11 -22.27
N ILE A 566 -9.64 10.87 -22.72
CA ILE A 566 -9.47 9.69 -21.88
C ILE A 566 -8.18 9.04 -22.35
N ARG A 567 -7.16 9.03 -21.49
CA ARG A 567 -5.85 8.43 -21.79
C ARG A 567 -5.78 6.97 -21.32
N HIS A 568 -6.37 6.69 -20.18
CA HIS A 568 -6.53 5.36 -19.63
C HIS A 568 -7.78 5.36 -18.75
N LEU A 569 -8.34 4.18 -18.51
CA LEU A 569 -9.42 3.95 -17.57
C LEU A 569 -8.87 3.05 -16.46
N ALA A 570 -9.21 3.33 -15.21
CA ALA A 570 -8.71 2.56 -14.09
C ALA A 570 -9.69 2.56 -12.91
N VAL A 571 -9.64 1.51 -12.11
CA VAL A 571 -10.31 1.40 -10.82
C VAL A 571 -9.50 0.49 -9.91
N ALA A 572 -9.47 0.81 -8.62
CA ALA A 572 -8.86 -0.04 -7.61
C ALA A 572 -9.95 -0.74 -6.79
N ALA A 573 -9.61 -1.93 -6.30
CA ALA A 573 -10.47 -2.70 -5.42
C ALA A 573 -9.66 -3.31 -4.28
N THR A 574 -10.15 -3.14 -3.05
CA THR A 574 -9.74 -3.94 -1.90
C THR A 574 -10.73 -5.08 -1.75
N ALA A 575 -10.24 -6.32 -1.68
CA ALA A 575 -11.11 -7.50 -1.63
C ALA A 575 -10.41 -8.70 -0.97
N PRO A 576 -11.16 -9.65 -0.39
CA PRO A 576 -10.59 -10.88 0.16
C PRO A 576 -10.06 -11.81 -0.94
N LEU A 577 -9.14 -12.69 -0.55
CA LEU A 577 -8.75 -13.84 -1.35
C LEU A 577 -9.83 -14.94 -1.27
N GLY A 578 -9.80 -15.88 -2.21
CA GLY A 578 -10.68 -17.06 -2.18
C GLY A 578 -12.15 -16.77 -2.51
N LEU A 579 -12.46 -15.65 -3.15
CA LEU A 579 -13.82 -15.34 -3.57
C LEU A 579 -14.34 -16.38 -4.60
N PRO A 580 -15.60 -16.82 -4.50
CA PRO A 580 -16.22 -17.65 -5.53
C PRO A 580 -16.26 -16.94 -6.88
N GLN A 581 -16.13 -17.70 -7.97
CA GLN A 581 -16.10 -17.14 -9.33
C GLN A 581 -17.32 -16.26 -9.65
N SER A 582 -18.52 -16.63 -9.20
CA SER A 582 -19.74 -15.83 -9.40
C SER A 582 -19.68 -14.46 -8.72
N GLN A 583 -19.02 -14.37 -7.56
CA GLN A 583 -18.79 -13.10 -6.88
C GLN A 583 -17.74 -12.27 -7.64
N VAL A 584 -16.65 -12.90 -8.10
CA VAL A 584 -15.64 -12.22 -8.93
C VAL A 584 -16.26 -11.67 -10.22
N ASP A 585 -17.13 -12.42 -10.90
CA ASP A 585 -17.86 -11.96 -12.08
C ASP A 585 -18.72 -10.72 -11.78
N THR A 586 -19.38 -10.72 -10.63
CA THR A 586 -20.21 -9.60 -10.18
C THR A 586 -19.35 -8.37 -9.88
N LEU A 587 -18.22 -8.55 -9.21
CA LEU A 587 -17.27 -7.49 -8.90
C LEU A 587 -16.62 -6.92 -10.16
N ALA A 588 -16.29 -7.74 -11.16
CA ALA A 588 -15.77 -7.27 -12.44
C ALA A 588 -16.79 -6.40 -13.18
N ARG A 589 -18.09 -6.72 -13.12
CA ARG A 589 -19.17 -5.86 -13.64
C ARG A 589 -19.25 -4.54 -12.89
N GLN A 590 -19.21 -4.59 -11.56
CA GLN A 590 -19.23 -3.39 -10.71
C GLN A 590 -18.01 -2.49 -10.97
N ALA A 591 -16.82 -3.08 -11.19
CA ALA A 591 -15.61 -2.37 -11.56
C ALA A 591 -15.80 -1.60 -12.89
N MET A 592 -16.42 -2.22 -13.89
CA MET A 592 -16.72 -1.54 -15.16
C MET A 592 -17.74 -0.41 -15.01
N VAL A 593 -18.76 -0.59 -14.17
CA VAL A 593 -19.70 0.50 -13.81
C VAL A 593 -18.95 1.64 -13.14
N ARG A 594 -18.05 1.33 -12.19
CA ARG A 594 -17.27 2.34 -11.49
C ARG A 594 -16.33 3.11 -12.41
N ILE A 595 -15.68 2.42 -13.35
CA ILE A 595 -14.91 3.04 -14.43
C ILE A 595 -15.80 3.98 -15.25
N ALA A 596 -17.03 3.58 -15.59
CA ALA A 596 -17.94 4.43 -16.33
C ALA A 596 -18.31 5.70 -15.55
N GLU A 597 -18.59 5.59 -14.25
CA GLU A 597 -18.89 6.71 -13.35
C GLU A 597 -17.70 7.69 -13.25
N ASP A 598 -16.52 7.19 -12.88
CA ASP A 598 -15.32 8.00 -12.63
C ASP A 598 -14.85 8.74 -13.89
N PHE A 599 -15.14 8.18 -15.06
CA PHE A 599 -14.81 8.76 -16.36
C PHE A 599 -15.99 9.45 -17.06
N GLY A 600 -17.09 9.70 -16.33
CA GLY A 600 -18.15 10.64 -16.71
C GLY A 600 -19.07 10.17 -17.83
N PHE A 601 -19.32 8.86 -17.94
CA PHE A 601 -20.32 8.30 -18.83
C PHE A 601 -21.75 8.65 -18.37
N THR A 602 -22.70 8.73 -19.31
CA THR A 602 -24.01 9.38 -19.10
C THR A 602 -25.22 8.44 -19.14
N GLY A 603 -25.07 7.26 -19.71
CA GLY A 603 -26.14 6.28 -19.89
C GLY A 603 -25.99 5.09 -18.96
N ILE A 604 -25.78 5.30 -17.66
CA ILE A 604 -25.61 4.22 -16.68
C ILE A 604 -27.01 3.69 -16.30
N PRO A 605 -27.42 2.48 -16.73
CA PRO A 605 -28.70 1.92 -16.32
C PRO A 605 -28.56 1.31 -14.93
N LEU A 606 -29.44 1.70 -14.01
CA LEU A 606 -29.62 1.08 -12.69
C LEU A 606 -30.16 -0.34 -12.85
N THR A 607 -29.30 -1.36 -12.83
CA THR A 607 -29.66 -2.68 -12.29
C THR A 607 -28.44 -3.29 -11.60
N THR A 608 -28.05 -2.67 -10.50
CA THR A 608 -27.27 -3.31 -9.43
C THR A 608 -28.25 -4.14 -8.58
N SER A 609 -28.65 -5.32 -9.05
CA SER A 609 -29.42 -6.26 -8.23
C SER A 609 -29.19 -7.69 -8.66
N SER A 610 -28.22 -8.35 -8.01
CA SER A 610 -28.30 -9.73 -7.50
C SER A 610 -26.96 -10.11 -6.91
#